data_AF-A0A2Z6S8A1-F1
#
_entry.id   AF-A0A2Z6S8A1-F1
#
_cell.length_a   1.000
_cell.length_b   1.000
_cell.length_c   1.000
_cell.angle_alpha   90.00
_cell.angle_beta   90.00
_cell.angle_gamma   90.00
#
_symmetry.space_group_name_H-M   'P 1'
#
loop_
_entity.id
_entity.type
_entity.pdbx_description
1 polymer ?
#
loop_
_entity_poly.entity_id
_entity_poly.type
_entity_poly.pdbx_seq_one_letter_code
_entity_poly.pdbx_strand_id
1 'polypeptide(L)'
;MVAMFYLRNNQIPSRDRPNTRLVTIQNTIPNLVISFGTAPLHQEPVDIINSTGIRNYRFTGFLQPGDTACTMPGMPAFQINIPSNLLFSSFPGGVPVGAPNFFNIDLWELQQRILDRVVSVAFILCCYIITDNS
;
A
#
# COMPACT_ATOMS: atom_id res chain seq x y z
N MET A 1 -8.35 1.27 -5.41
CA MET A 1 -7.80 0.36 -4.38
C MET A 1 -6.97 1.19 -3.41
N VAL A 2 -6.78 0.74 -2.16
CA VAL A 2 -5.98 1.50 -1.17
C VAL A 2 -4.99 0.56 -0.51
N ALA A 3 -3.75 1.02 -0.37
CA ALA A 3 -2.72 0.36 0.42
C ALA A 3 -2.43 1.21 1.66
N MET A 4 -2.55 0.62 2.85
CA MET A 4 -2.26 1.26 4.14
C MET A 4 -1.09 0.56 4.82
N PHE A 5 -0.06 1.32 5.19
CA PHE A 5 1.16 0.77 5.76
C PHE A 5 1.31 1.14 7.23
N TYR A 6 1.57 0.12 8.03
CA TYR A 6 1.91 0.21 9.45
C TYR A 6 3.34 -0.31 9.64
N LEU A 7 4.30 0.60 9.63
CA LEU A 7 5.72 0.27 9.81
C LEU A 7 6.04 0.19 11.30
N ARG A 8 6.78 -0.85 11.71
CA ARG A 8 7.21 -1.01 13.11
C ARG A 8 7.99 0.20 13.61
N ASN A 9 7.85 0.45 14.92
CA ASN A 9 8.36 1.61 15.67
C ASN A 9 7.70 2.94 15.33
N ASN A 10 6.91 3.03 14.24
CA ASN A 10 6.17 4.23 13.86
C ASN A 10 6.99 5.51 13.85
N GLN A 11 8.30 5.34 13.66
CA GLN A 11 9.30 6.38 13.72
C GLN A 11 9.45 6.95 12.33
N ILE A 12 9.15 8.23 12.24
CA ILE A 12 9.08 8.97 10.98
C ILE A 12 9.91 10.24 11.11
N PRO A 13 10.63 10.68 10.06
CA PRO A 13 11.27 11.98 10.07
C PRO A 13 10.26 13.09 10.41
N SER A 14 10.57 13.90 11.42
CA SER A 14 9.78 15.09 11.73
C SER A 14 9.86 16.08 10.57
N ARG A 15 8.71 16.68 10.21
CA ARG A 15 8.61 17.67 9.12
C ARG A 15 9.50 18.89 9.35
N ASP A 16 9.73 19.27 10.60
CA ASP A 16 10.47 20.51 10.93
C ASP A 16 11.99 20.32 10.84
N ARG A 17 12.49 19.08 10.90
CA ARG A 17 13.91 18.73 10.75
C ARG A 17 14.04 17.30 10.20
N PRO A 18 14.14 17.13 8.87
CA PRO A 18 14.24 15.81 8.24
C PRO A 18 15.45 14.98 8.71
N ASN A 19 16.45 15.61 9.36
CA ASN A 19 17.70 14.96 9.78
C ASN A 19 17.91 14.80 11.30
N THR A 20 16.92 15.08 12.18
CA THR A 20 17.26 15.09 13.63
C THR A 20 16.23 14.58 14.63
N ARG A 21 14.98 14.29 14.23
CA ARG A 21 14.01 13.71 15.19
C ARG A 21 13.03 12.76 14.52
N LEU A 22 13.16 11.48 14.83
CA LEU A 22 12.13 10.49 14.55
C LEU A 22 10.98 10.71 15.55
N VAL A 23 9.76 10.90 15.06
CA VAL A 23 8.56 10.98 15.90
C VAL A 23 7.89 9.62 15.92
N THR A 24 7.59 9.08 17.10
CA THR A 24 6.82 7.85 17.26
C THR A 24 5.33 8.16 17.18
N ILE A 25 4.63 7.57 16.21
CA ILE A 25 3.17 7.57 16.12
C ILE A 25 2.61 6.32 16.84
N GLN A 26 1.36 6.34 17.32
CA GLN A 26 0.71 5.11 17.77
C GLN A 26 0.48 4.13 16.62
N ASN A 27 0.76 2.84 16.82
CA ASN A 27 0.67 1.77 15.79
C ASN A 27 -0.77 1.48 15.32
N THR A 28 -1.71 2.35 15.67
CA THR A 28 -3.11 2.39 15.23
C THR A 28 -3.34 3.38 14.10
N ILE A 29 -2.37 4.27 13.81
CA ILE A 29 -2.44 5.24 12.72
C ILE A 29 -1.47 4.80 11.63
N PRO A 30 -1.93 4.62 10.37
CA PRO A 30 -1.05 4.25 9.27
C PRO A 30 0.02 5.34 9.00
N ASN A 31 1.23 4.91 8.65
CA ASN A 31 2.34 5.80 8.33
C ASN A 31 2.20 6.42 6.94
N LEU A 32 1.60 5.66 6.02
CA LEU A 32 1.46 5.99 4.61
C LEU A 32 0.20 5.30 4.07
N VAL A 33 -0.58 6.06 3.31
CA VAL A 33 -1.75 5.57 2.59
C VAL A 33 -1.61 5.97 1.13
N ILE A 34 -1.70 5.00 0.23
CA ILE A 34 -1.63 5.24 -1.21
C ILE A 34 -2.92 4.71 -1.85
N SER A 35 -3.66 5.59 -2.50
CA SER A 35 -4.73 5.20 -3.43
C SER A 35 -4.13 4.85 -4.78
N PHE A 36 -4.43 3.66 -5.27
CA PHE A 36 -3.92 3.16 -6.54
C PHE A 36 -5.04 2.46 -7.32
N GLY A 37 -4.88 2.33 -8.63
CA GLY A 37 -5.95 1.92 -9.52
C GLY A 37 -6.06 2.82 -10.73
N THR A 38 -7.09 2.52 -11.52
CA THR A 38 -7.51 3.30 -12.69
C THR A 38 -8.76 4.14 -12.42
N ALA A 39 -9.25 4.16 -11.19
CA ALA A 39 -10.39 4.97 -10.77
C ALA A 39 -10.06 5.74 -9.49
N PRO A 40 -10.54 7.00 -9.37
CA PRO A 40 -10.38 7.80 -8.16
C PRO A 40 -11.09 7.15 -6.99
N LEU A 41 -10.66 7.50 -5.78
CA LEU A 41 -11.24 6.93 -4.57
C LEU A 41 -12.63 7.54 -4.29
N HIS A 42 -13.58 6.69 -3.90
CA HIS A 42 -14.89 7.18 -3.46
C HIS A 42 -14.74 7.99 -2.15
N GLN A 43 -15.64 8.95 -1.93
CA GLN A 43 -15.57 9.87 -0.79
C GLN A 43 -15.63 9.15 0.57
N GLU A 44 -16.43 8.09 0.69
CA GLU A 44 -16.56 7.35 1.95
C GLU A 44 -15.22 6.73 2.44
N PRO A 45 -14.45 5.99 1.61
CA PRO A 45 -13.10 5.58 1.96
C PRO A 45 -12.17 6.75 2.33
N VAL A 46 -12.28 7.89 1.63
CA VAL A 46 -11.50 9.11 1.96
C VAL A 46 -11.84 9.59 3.36
N ASP A 47 -13.13 9.64 3.73
CA ASP A 47 -13.59 10.07 5.05
C ASP A 47 -13.12 9.13 6.15
N ILE A 48 -13.17 7.81 5.92
CA ILE A 48 -12.62 6.80 6.84
C ILE A 48 -11.13 7.03 7.04
N ILE A 49 -10.36 7.22 5.98
CA ILE A 49 -8.91 7.48 6.06
C ILE A 49 -8.64 8.78 6.82
N ASN A 50 -9.38 9.85 6.52
CA ASN A 50 -9.25 11.12 7.22
C ASN A 50 -9.55 10.99 8.72
N SER A 51 -10.50 10.13 9.11
CA SER A 51 -10.83 9.86 10.52
C SER A 51 -9.71 9.15 11.29
N THR A 52 -8.75 8.51 10.60
CA THR A 52 -7.59 7.87 11.26
C THR A 52 -6.59 8.86 11.84
N GLY A 53 -6.72 10.16 11.52
CA GLY A 53 -5.78 11.19 11.95
C GLY A 53 -4.44 11.16 11.20
N ILE A 54 -4.36 10.42 10.08
CA ILE A 54 -3.23 10.50 9.18
C ILE A 54 -3.11 11.92 8.60
N ARG A 55 -1.89 12.43 8.50
CA ARG A 55 -1.65 13.77 7.95
C ARG A 55 -1.78 13.75 6.42
N ASN A 56 -2.44 14.76 5.84
CA ASN A 56 -2.75 14.82 4.40
C ASN A 56 -1.56 14.53 3.47
N TYR A 57 -0.34 14.96 3.79
CA TYR A 57 0.84 14.70 2.94
C TYR A 57 1.28 13.23 2.89
N ARG A 58 0.62 12.35 3.65
CA ARG A 58 0.87 10.90 3.73
C ARG A 58 -0.27 10.09 3.14
N PHE A 59 -1.29 10.78 2.62
CA PHE A 59 -2.32 10.19 1.82
C PHE A 59 -2.14 10.69 0.40
N THR A 60 -1.70 9.80 -0.49
CA THR A 60 -1.28 10.17 -1.85
C THR A 60 -1.87 9.21 -2.88
N GLY A 61 -1.62 9.46 -4.18
CA GLY A 61 -2.03 8.59 -5.28
C GLY A 61 -3.25 9.12 -6.01
N PHE A 62 -4.09 8.21 -6.55
CA PHE A 62 -5.26 8.58 -7.34
C PHE A 62 -6.47 8.84 -6.43
N LEU A 63 -6.61 10.07 -5.92
CA LEU A 63 -7.66 10.45 -4.98
C LEU A 63 -8.85 11.06 -5.68
N GLN A 64 -8.59 11.94 -6.65
CA GLN A 64 -9.60 12.70 -7.39
C GLN A 64 -9.30 12.72 -8.89
N PRO A 65 -10.29 13.03 -9.74
CA PRO A 65 -10.05 13.25 -11.16
C PRO A 65 -8.93 14.26 -11.40
N GLY A 66 -7.96 13.90 -12.24
CA GLY A 66 -6.77 14.71 -12.53
C GLY A 66 -5.51 14.29 -11.77
N ASP A 67 -5.63 13.51 -10.70
CA ASP A 67 -4.47 12.88 -10.08
C ASP A 67 -3.87 11.80 -10.99
N THR A 68 -2.60 11.48 -10.76
CA THR A 68 -1.93 10.41 -11.50
C THR A 68 -2.55 9.06 -11.12
N ALA A 69 -3.04 8.33 -12.12
CA ALA A 69 -3.53 6.98 -11.98
C ALA A 69 -2.38 5.95 -11.98
N CYS A 70 -2.59 4.79 -11.37
CA CYS A 70 -1.64 3.68 -11.41
C CYS A 70 -1.89 2.83 -12.67
N THR A 71 -1.23 3.17 -13.77
CA THR A 71 -1.54 2.59 -15.09
C THR A 71 -0.47 1.69 -15.66
N MET A 72 0.77 1.76 -15.16
CA MET A 72 1.90 0.98 -15.68
C MET A 72 2.87 0.55 -14.56
N PRO A 73 3.63 -0.53 -14.76
CA PRO A 73 4.66 -0.95 -13.81
C PRO A 73 5.76 0.10 -13.68
N GLY A 74 6.43 0.13 -12.54
CA GLY A 74 7.61 0.95 -12.29
C GLY A 74 7.33 2.44 -12.04
N MET A 75 6.08 2.87 -11.97
CA MET A 75 5.74 4.27 -11.70
C MET A 75 6.23 4.70 -10.31
N PRO A 76 7.11 5.70 -10.17
CA PRO A 76 7.76 6.02 -8.89
C PRO A 76 6.79 6.34 -7.74
N ALA A 77 5.66 7.01 -8.03
CA ALA A 77 4.64 7.34 -7.04
C ALA A 77 3.89 6.10 -6.48
N PHE A 78 4.06 4.95 -7.13
CA PHE A 78 3.41 3.68 -6.83
C PHE A 78 4.42 2.56 -6.52
N GLN A 79 5.68 2.92 -6.30
CA GLN A 79 6.73 2.02 -5.79
C GLN A 79 6.91 2.22 -4.29
N ILE A 80 7.02 1.12 -3.57
CA ILE A 80 7.29 1.15 -2.14
C ILE A 80 8.53 0.32 -1.87
N ASN A 81 9.59 1.02 -1.47
CA ASN A 81 10.87 0.38 -1.18
C ASN A 81 10.99 0.18 0.32
N ILE A 82 11.02 -1.08 0.75
CA ILE A 82 11.17 -1.44 2.15
C ILE A 82 12.59 -1.94 2.38
N PRO A 83 13.43 -1.18 3.11
CA PRO A 83 14.77 -1.64 3.48
C PRO A 83 14.71 -2.94 4.29
N SER A 84 15.52 -3.92 3.91
CA SER A 84 15.51 -5.25 4.52
C SER A 84 15.94 -5.22 5.98
N ASN A 85 16.85 -4.32 6.35
CA ASN A 85 17.25 -4.10 7.73
C ASN A 85 16.10 -3.64 8.63
N LEU A 86 15.07 -2.97 8.09
CA LEU A 86 13.87 -2.59 8.83
C LEU A 86 12.89 -3.76 8.99
N LEU A 87 12.83 -4.68 8.03
CA LEU A 87 11.99 -5.88 8.12
C LEU A 87 12.55 -6.90 9.11
N PHE A 88 13.87 -7.07 9.12
CA PHE A 88 14.55 -8.08 9.94
C PHE A 88 15.21 -7.50 11.20
N SER A 89 14.90 -6.24 11.58
CA SER A 89 15.53 -5.57 12.74
C SER A 89 15.35 -6.31 14.07
N SER A 90 14.28 -7.09 14.20
CA SER A 90 13.96 -7.87 15.40
C SER A 90 14.15 -9.38 15.19
N PHE A 91 14.67 -9.80 14.03
CA PHE A 91 14.89 -11.20 13.74
C PHE A 91 16.25 -11.65 14.32
N PRO A 92 16.29 -12.73 15.14
CA PRO A 92 17.55 -13.28 15.62
C PRO A 92 18.45 -13.69 14.45
N GLY A 93 19.65 -13.10 14.36
CA GLY A 93 20.57 -13.28 13.24
C GLY A 93 20.52 -12.17 12.18
N GLY A 94 19.65 -11.18 12.32
CA GLY A 94 19.59 -10.01 11.44
C GLY A 94 19.01 -10.30 10.06
N VAL A 95 19.47 -9.57 9.05
CA VAL A 95 19.06 -9.76 7.65
C VAL A 95 19.61 -11.09 7.13
N PRO A 96 18.78 -12.01 6.59
CA PRO A 96 19.25 -13.27 6.03
C PRO A 96 20.30 -13.08 4.93
N VAL A 97 21.31 -13.97 4.90
CA VAL A 97 22.31 -13.98 3.83
C VAL A 97 21.61 -14.23 2.48
N GLY A 98 21.86 -13.37 1.51
CA GLY A 98 21.23 -13.42 0.18
C GLY A 98 19.89 -12.68 0.08
N ALA A 99 19.36 -12.10 1.16
CA ALA A 99 18.24 -11.18 1.05
C ALA A 99 18.67 -9.90 0.30
N PRO A 100 17.80 -9.33 -0.55
CA PRO A 100 18.08 -8.06 -1.21
C PRO A 100 18.22 -6.93 -0.18
N ASN A 101 18.84 -5.81 -0.53
CA ASN A 101 18.92 -4.64 0.36
C ASN A 101 17.56 -3.94 0.54
N PHE A 102 16.70 -4.04 -0.47
CA PHE A 102 15.36 -3.45 -0.50
C PHE A 102 14.37 -4.45 -1.08
N PHE A 103 13.19 -4.52 -0.49
CA PHE A 103 12.03 -5.17 -1.08
C PHE A 103 11.16 -4.10 -1.72
N ASN A 104 11.08 -4.13 -3.04
CA ASN A 104 10.27 -3.18 -3.79
C ASN A 104 8.89 -3.79 -4.03
N ILE A 105 7.85 -3.09 -3.58
CA ILE A 105 6.47 -3.44 -3.84
C ILE A 105 5.97 -2.47 -4.92
N ASP A 106 5.61 -3.04 -6.07
CA ASP A 106 4.94 -2.32 -7.16
C ASP A 106 3.42 -2.44 -6.98
N LEU A 107 2.74 -1.31 -6.73
CA LEU A 107 1.29 -1.31 -6.56
C LEU A 107 0.53 -1.62 -7.85
N TRP A 108 1.15 -1.41 -9.03
CA TRP A 108 0.56 -1.84 -10.31
C TRP A 108 0.56 -3.36 -10.41
N GLU A 109 1.67 -4.03 -10.07
CA GLU A 109 1.72 -5.50 -10.07
C GLU A 109 0.72 -6.08 -9.06
N LEU A 110 0.61 -5.45 -7.89
CA LEU A 110 -0.38 -5.84 -6.89
C LEU A 110 -1.81 -5.69 -7.43
N GLN A 111 -2.11 -4.58 -8.13
CA GLN A 111 -3.39 -4.38 -8.80
C GLN A 111 -3.68 -5.50 -9.80
N GLN A 112 -2.73 -5.86 -10.67
CA GLN A 112 -2.94 -6.93 -11.65
C GLN A 112 -3.24 -8.27 -10.96
N ARG A 113 -2.47 -8.64 -9.93
CA ARG A 113 -2.69 -9.89 -9.18
C ARG A 113 -4.04 -9.94 -8.48
N ILE A 114 -4.52 -8.80 -7.97
CA ILE A 114 -5.86 -8.70 -7.36
C ILE A 114 -6.93 -8.87 -8.44
N LEU A 115 -6.81 -8.18 -9.57
CA LEU A 115 -7.77 -8.27 -10.68
C LEU A 115 -7.84 -9.70 -11.22
N ASP A 116 -6.70 -10.34 -11.48
CA ASP A 116 -6.63 -11.72 -11.94
C ASP A 116 -7.36 -12.69 -10.99
N ARG A 117 -7.17 -12.52 -9.67
CA ARG A 117 -7.86 -13.34 -8.67
C ARG A 117 -9.36 -13.09 -8.65
N VAL A 118 -9.80 -11.83 -8.67
CA VAL A 118 -11.22 -11.49 -8.64
C VAL A 118 -11.92 -12.02 -9.89
N VAL A 119 -11.30 -11.84 -11.05
CA VAL A 119 -11.80 -12.36 -12.32
C VAL A 119 -11.86 -13.88 -12.27
N SER A 120 -10.78 -14.57 -11.85
CA SER A 120 -10.77 -16.02 -11.73
C SER A 120 -11.87 -16.56 -10.80
N VAL A 121 -12.10 -15.95 -9.64
CA VAL A 121 -13.16 -16.35 -8.70
C VAL A 121 -14.54 -16.10 -9.30
N ALA A 122 -14.76 -14.95 -9.94
CA ALA A 122 -16.03 -14.63 -10.60
C ALA A 122 -16.33 -15.62 -11.74
N PHE A 123 -15.32 -16.00 -12.53
CA PHE A 123 -15.46 -17.04 -13.55
C PHE A 123 -15.81 -18.41 -12.96
N ILE A 124 -15.16 -18.83 -11.88
CA ILE A 124 -15.46 -20.11 -11.21
C ILE A 124 -16.90 -20.13 -10.66
N LEU A 125 -17.34 -19.06 -9.99
CA LEU A 125 -18.70 -18.93 -9.48
C LEU A 125 -19.74 -18.93 -10.61
N CYS A 126 -19.45 -18.24 -11.71
CA CYS A 126 -20.35 -18.21 -12.86
C CYS A 126 -20.47 -19.60 -13.50
N CYS A 127 -19.37 -20.32 -13.68
CA CYS A 127 -19.39 -21.71 -14.16
C CYS A 127 -20.17 -22.64 -13.22
N TYR A 128 -20.01 -22.49 -11.90
CA TYR A 128 -20.71 -23.31 -10.91
C TYR A 128 -22.24 -23.09 -10.95
N ILE A 129 -22.69 -21.82 -11.07
CA ILE A 129 -24.11 -21.48 -11.20
C ILE A 129 -24.72 -22.01 -12.51
N ILE A 130 -23.95 -22.03 -13.60
CA ILE A 130 -24.42 -22.58 -14.89
C ILE A 130 -24.57 -24.10 -14.81
N THR A 131 -23.65 -24.80 -14.15
CA THR A 131 -23.71 -26.28 -14.02
C THR A 131 -24.79 -26.78 -13.07
N ASP A 132 -25.14 -26.02 -12.01
CA ASP A 132 -26.22 -26.41 -11.08
C ASP A 132 -27.64 -26.12 -11.65
N ASN A 133 -27.75 -25.33 -12.72
CA ASN A 133 -29.03 -25.00 -13.37
C ASN A 133 -29.22 -25.71 -14.73
N SER A 134 -28.39 -26.70 -15.06
CA SER A 134 -28.46 -27.51 -16.30
C SER A 134 -28.87 -28.94 -15.99
#